data_AF-A0A534X1L1-F1
#
_entry.id   AF-A0A534X1L1-F1
#
_cell.length_a   1.000
_cell.length_b   1.000
_cell.length_c   1.000
_cell.angle_alpha   90.00
_cell.angle_beta   90.00
_cell.angle_gamma   90.00
#
_symmetry.space_group_name_H-M   'P 1'
#
loop_
_entity.id
_entity.type
_entity.pdbx_description
1 polymer ?
#
loop_
_entity_poly.entity_id
_entity_poly.type
_entity_poly.pdbx_seq_one_letter_code
_entity_poly.pdbx_strand_id
1 'polypeptide(L)'
;MRSPALLGLVLAALASPAAALTFRAVEPFREKGAFDLVIVPEPWNGGLIIYAHGYTADQRTIVAYPADITPSNIASKLTGGDQVLQVPLNFGYAAATTTYRSVGWALADAVKDIENIRRHFIRRYGKPMHTYIWGHSEGGMVTEAVAELFPHTYDGALPFCAPGAGARRNFDGGFDLRAIYEYVCGGCPTHTFSATSARLARRAASTTWTARPVRPAARPRPHRHPRMGSRVNVPTFCSAARIT
;
A
#
# COMPACT_ATOMS: atom_id res chain seq x y z
N MET A 1 53.69 18.30 -28.33
CA MET A 1 53.09 18.90 -27.11
C MET A 1 51.59 18.80 -27.25
N ARG A 2 50.92 18.05 -26.37
CA ARG A 2 49.49 17.70 -26.46
C ARG A 2 48.65 18.88 -25.95
N SER A 3 47.79 19.45 -26.79
CA SER A 3 46.94 20.60 -26.46
C SER A 3 45.89 20.26 -25.40
N PRO A 4 45.83 20.97 -24.26
CA PRO A 4 44.88 20.72 -23.17
C PRO A 4 43.48 21.31 -23.42
N ALA A 5 43.24 21.93 -24.57
CA ALA A 5 42.02 22.71 -24.84
C ALA A 5 40.75 21.89 -25.11
N LEU A 6 40.87 20.57 -25.36
CA LEU A 6 39.74 19.71 -25.72
C LEU A 6 39.01 19.06 -24.52
N LEU A 7 39.56 19.16 -23.30
CA LEU A 7 38.90 18.59 -22.11
C LEU A 7 37.87 19.53 -21.45
N GLY A 8 37.92 20.83 -21.74
CA GLY A 8 37.05 21.83 -21.09
C GLY A 8 35.63 21.92 -21.66
N LEU A 9 35.39 21.44 -22.88
CA LEU A 9 34.11 21.64 -23.58
C LEU A 9 33.08 20.52 -23.35
N VAL A 10 33.47 19.40 -22.74
CA VAL A 10 32.56 18.26 -22.51
C VAL A 10 31.85 18.34 -21.15
N LEU A 11 32.35 19.14 -20.19
CA LEU A 11 31.74 19.27 -18.86
C LEU A 11 30.69 20.39 -18.72
N ALA A 12 30.52 21.27 -19.72
CA ALA A 12 29.58 22.39 -19.63
C ALA A 12 28.17 22.07 -20.19
N ALA A 13 27.94 20.87 -20.72
CA ALA A 13 26.68 20.52 -21.40
C ALA A 13 25.65 19.76 -20.53
N LEU A 14 25.89 19.59 -19.22
CA LEU A 14 25.00 18.81 -18.34
C LEU A 14 24.22 19.65 -17.31
N ALA A 15 24.42 20.96 -17.26
CA ALA A 15 23.59 21.84 -16.46
C ALA A 15 22.45 22.40 -17.33
N SER A 16 21.57 21.52 -17.82
CA SER A 16 20.23 21.99 -18.18
C SER A 16 19.63 22.58 -16.91
N PRO A 17 19.17 23.85 -16.91
CA PRO A 17 18.36 24.32 -15.79
C PRO A 17 17.23 23.33 -15.66
N ALA A 18 17.04 22.76 -14.46
CA ALA A 18 15.88 21.94 -14.19
C ALA A 18 14.68 22.80 -14.58
N ALA A 19 14.01 22.45 -15.69
CA ALA A 19 12.83 23.17 -16.11
C ALA A 19 11.91 23.20 -14.89
N ALA A 20 11.47 24.39 -14.49
CA ALA A 20 10.62 24.53 -13.32
C ALA A 20 9.44 23.58 -13.50
N LEU A 21 9.23 22.68 -12.53
CA LEU A 21 8.11 21.74 -12.58
C LEU A 21 6.83 22.54 -12.76
N THR A 22 6.09 22.23 -13.82
CA THR A 22 4.75 22.77 -14.05
C THR A 22 3.77 21.60 -14.15
N PHE A 23 2.50 21.86 -13.88
CA PHE A 23 1.45 20.84 -14.01
C PHE A 23 0.65 21.14 -15.26
N ARG A 24 0.66 20.21 -16.20
CA ARG A 24 -0.23 20.21 -17.37
C ARG A 24 -1.67 20.00 -16.94
N ALA A 25 -1.88 19.13 -15.96
CA ALA A 25 -3.19 18.80 -15.43
C ALA A 25 -3.14 18.50 -13.94
N VAL A 26 -4.16 18.97 -13.23
CA VAL A 26 -4.51 18.57 -11.87
C VAL A 26 -5.99 18.22 -11.92
N GLU A 27 -6.28 16.94 -11.70
CA GLU A 27 -7.63 16.40 -11.88
C GLU A 27 -8.03 15.63 -10.63
N PRO A 28 -8.69 16.30 -9.66
CA PRO A 28 -9.49 15.60 -8.68
C PRO A 28 -10.79 15.11 -9.35
N PHE A 29 -11.17 13.88 -9.08
CA PHE A 29 -12.43 13.31 -9.53
C PHE A 29 -12.98 12.32 -8.51
N ARG A 30 -14.17 11.78 -8.80
CA ARG A 30 -14.84 10.83 -7.92
C ARG A 30 -15.28 9.62 -8.71
N GLU A 31 -14.77 8.44 -8.36
CA GLU A 31 -15.20 7.18 -8.97
C GLU A 31 -15.69 6.18 -7.91
N LYS A 32 -16.92 5.68 -8.08
CA LYS A 32 -17.52 4.61 -7.26
C LYS A 32 -17.50 4.83 -5.74
N GLY A 33 -17.41 6.09 -5.30
CA GLY A 33 -17.44 6.48 -3.89
C GLY A 33 -16.09 6.96 -3.35
N ALA A 34 -14.98 6.63 -4.01
CA ALA A 34 -13.65 7.16 -3.70
C ALA A 34 -13.47 8.56 -4.29
N PHE A 35 -12.63 9.37 -3.65
CA PHE A 35 -12.08 10.58 -4.27
C PHE A 35 -10.68 10.26 -4.77
N ASP A 36 -10.43 10.64 -6.01
CA ASP A 36 -9.24 10.28 -6.76
C ASP A 36 -8.54 11.56 -7.22
N LEU A 37 -7.22 11.49 -7.40
CA LEU A 37 -6.42 12.60 -7.88
C LEU A 37 -5.41 12.10 -8.90
N VAL A 38 -5.36 12.76 -10.06
CA VAL A 38 -4.29 12.62 -11.05
C VAL A 38 -3.61 13.96 -11.24
N ILE A 39 -2.29 13.96 -11.22
CA ILE A 39 -1.46 15.11 -11.58
C ILE A 39 -0.53 14.70 -12.72
N VAL A 40 -0.55 15.45 -13.82
CA VAL A 40 0.33 15.25 -14.98
C VAL A 40 1.31 16.42 -15.05
N PRO A 41 2.63 16.18 -14.90
CA PRO A 41 3.62 17.24 -15.02
C PRO A 41 3.80 17.66 -16.48
N GLU A 42 4.37 18.85 -16.69
CA GLU A 42 4.90 19.29 -17.98
C GLU A 42 6.38 19.65 -17.81
N PRO A 43 7.30 19.00 -18.55
CA PRO A 43 7.05 17.90 -19.50
C PRO A 43 6.68 16.57 -18.82
N TRP A 44 5.84 15.75 -19.46
CA TRP A 44 5.53 14.38 -19.03
C TRP A 44 6.43 13.36 -19.74
N ASN A 45 7.09 12.50 -18.97
CA ASN A 45 8.01 11.47 -19.49
C ASN A 45 7.30 10.19 -20.01
N GLY A 46 5.97 10.18 -20.04
CA GLY A 46 5.16 9.03 -20.47
C GLY A 46 4.91 7.98 -19.38
N GLY A 47 5.48 8.11 -18.20
CA GLY A 47 5.30 7.17 -17.08
C GLY A 47 4.19 7.60 -16.10
N LEU A 48 3.51 6.64 -15.51
CA LEU A 48 2.49 6.81 -14.47
C LEU A 48 2.93 6.07 -13.20
N ILE A 49 2.89 6.75 -12.06
CA ILE A 49 3.09 6.16 -10.73
C ILE A 49 1.82 6.35 -9.91
N ILE A 50 1.19 5.24 -9.52
CA ILE A 50 0.01 5.25 -8.66
C ILE A 50 0.47 4.98 -7.22
N TYR A 51 0.11 5.87 -6.32
CA TYR A 51 0.37 5.75 -4.90
C TYR A 51 -0.83 5.14 -4.17
N ALA A 52 -0.57 4.11 -3.37
CA ALA A 52 -1.52 3.46 -2.49
C ALA A 52 -1.21 3.86 -1.04
N HIS A 53 -2.09 4.66 -0.41
CA HIS A 53 -1.86 5.12 0.97
C HIS A 53 -2.06 4.00 2.00
N GLY A 54 -1.54 4.24 3.21
CA GLY A 54 -1.68 3.34 4.36
C GLY A 54 -3.06 3.35 5.02
N TYR A 55 -3.18 2.65 6.13
CA TYR A 55 -4.46 2.45 6.81
C TYR A 55 -5.11 3.75 7.29
N THR A 56 -6.42 3.88 7.02
CA THR A 56 -7.31 4.88 7.62
C THR A 56 -8.49 4.17 8.26
N ALA A 57 -8.90 4.59 9.47
CA ALA A 57 -10.12 4.12 10.13
C ALA A 57 -11.22 5.18 10.18
N ASP A 58 -10.89 6.44 9.88
CA ASP A 58 -11.82 7.56 10.02
C ASP A 58 -12.47 7.86 8.67
N GLN A 59 -13.77 7.60 8.56
CA GLN A 59 -14.53 7.90 7.33
C GLN A 59 -14.46 9.37 6.92
N ARG A 60 -14.14 10.27 7.85
CA ARG A 60 -13.93 11.70 7.54
C ARG A 60 -12.68 11.95 6.70
N THR A 61 -11.82 10.95 6.48
CA THR A 61 -10.68 11.06 5.54
C THR A 61 -11.09 10.85 4.08
N ILE A 62 -12.29 10.33 3.80
CA ILE A 62 -12.81 10.20 2.44
C ILE A 62 -13.37 11.56 2.00
N VAL A 63 -12.48 12.46 1.60
CA VAL A 63 -12.78 13.83 1.19
C VAL A 63 -12.15 14.14 -0.16
N ALA A 64 -12.73 15.10 -0.88
CA ALA A 64 -12.22 15.50 -2.19
C ALA A 64 -10.82 16.12 -2.10
N TYR A 65 -9.96 15.75 -3.04
CA TYR A 65 -8.68 16.42 -3.24
C TYR A 65 -8.88 17.85 -3.76
N PRO A 66 -8.05 18.83 -3.34
CA PRO A 66 -8.13 20.20 -3.86
C PRO A 66 -7.86 20.26 -5.38
N ALA A 67 -8.66 21.04 -6.11
CA ALA A 67 -8.47 21.24 -7.56
C ALA A 67 -7.40 22.29 -7.90
N ASP A 68 -7.05 23.15 -6.94
CA ASP A 68 -6.12 24.27 -7.11
C ASP A 68 -4.67 23.93 -6.70
N ILE A 69 -4.28 22.66 -6.84
CA ILE A 69 -2.92 22.22 -6.55
C ILE A 69 -1.97 22.79 -7.60
N THR A 70 -0.85 23.33 -7.16
CA THR A 70 0.24 23.85 -7.97
C THR A 70 1.56 23.30 -7.46
N PRO A 71 2.65 23.35 -8.25
CA PRO A 71 3.96 22.94 -7.79
C PRO A 71 4.42 23.69 -6.53
N SER A 72 3.98 24.94 -6.34
CA SER A 72 4.34 25.76 -5.19
C SER A 72 3.52 25.48 -3.92
N ASN A 73 2.33 24.89 -4.04
CA ASN A 73 1.43 24.68 -2.89
C ASN A 73 1.14 23.20 -2.58
N ILE A 74 1.58 22.27 -3.42
CA ILE A 74 1.25 20.84 -3.28
C ILE A 74 1.63 20.27 -1.91
N ALA A 75 2.76 20.70 -1.34
CA ALA A 75 3.21 20.27 -0.02
C ALA A 75 2.27 20.69 1.13
N SER A 76 1.54 21.81 0.99
CA SER A 76 0.58 22.28 1.99
C SER A 76 -0.85 21.84 1.72
N LYS A 77 -1.19 21.53 0.45
CA LYS A 77 -2.53 21.08 0.05
C LYS A 77 -2.75 19.59 0.25
N LEU A 78 -1.72 18.78 0.09
CA LEU A 78 -1.77 17.35 0.36
C LEU A 78 -1.33 17.06 1.79
N THR A 79 -1.94 16.07 2.41
CA THR A 79 -1.70 15.70 3.81
C THR A 79 -1.28 14.25 3.93
N GLY A 80 -0.62 13.93 5.04
CA GLY A 80 -0.19 12.56 5.35
C GLY A 80 0.64 11.93 4.23
N GLY A 81 0.31 10.69 3.89
CA GLY A 81 1.05 9.92 2.89
C GLY A 81 0.99 10.51 1.48
N ASP A 82 -0.08 11.22 1.10
CA ASP A 82 -0.28 11.71 -0.27
C ASP A 82 0.78 12.76 -0.68
N GLN A 83 1.44 13.42 0.27
CA GLN A 83 2.54 14.35 -0.01
C GLN A 83 3.67 13.71 -0.85
N VAL A 84 3.78 12.38 -0.83
CA VAL A 84 4.74 11.60 -1.61
C VAL A 84 4.58 11.73 -3.12
N LEU A 85 3.39 12.15 -3.61
CA LEU A 85 3.13 12.39 -5.04
C LEU A 85 4.11 13.40 -5.65
N GLN A 86 4.72 14.28 -4.85
CA GLN A 86 5.76 15.20 -5.30
C GLN A 86 7.02 14.51 -5.86
N VAL A 87 7.36 13.33 -5.34
CA VAL A 87 8.55 12.59 -5.77
C VAL A 87 8.44 12.17 -7.23
N PRO A 88 7.44 11.39 -7.67
CA PRO A 88 7.30 11.02 -9.09
C PRO A 88 7.12 12.25 -10.00
N LEU A 89 6.39 13.28 -9.55
CA LEU A 89 6.19 14.51 -10.32
C LEU A 89 7.51 15.24 -10.61
N ASN A 90 8.42 15.34 -9.64
CA ASN A 90 9.75 15.94 -9.82
C ASN A 90 10.64 15.17 -10.81
N PHE A 91 10.37 13.88 -11.03
CA PHE A 91 11.05 13.06 -12.04
C PHE A 91 10.30 13.01 -13.39
N GLY A 92 9.25 13.82 -13.56
CA GLY A 92 8.47 13.92 -14.79
C GLY A 92 7.44 12.81 -15.00
N TYR A 93 7.19 11.97 -13.99
CA TYR A 93 6.12 10.97 -14.02
C TYR A 93 4.77 11.60 -13.67
N ALA A 94 3.72 11.18 -14.34
CA ALA A 94 2.37 11.43 -13.84
C ALA A 94 2.17 10.68 -12.52
N ALA A 95 1.48 11.31 -11.58
CA ALA A 95 1.27 10.80 -10.24
C ALA A 95 -0.23 10.71 -9.95
N ALA A 96 -0.66 9.63 -9.30
CA ALA A 96 -2.06 9.41 -9.01
C ALA A 96 -2.28 8.78 -7.64
N THR A 97 -3.35 9.13 -6.94
CA THR A 97 -3.74 8.55 -5.64
C THR A 97 -5.26 8.49 -5.51
N THR A 98 -5.75 7.75 -4.52
CA THR A 98 -7.17 7.59 -4.21
C THR A 98 -7.34 7.54 -2.70
N THR A 99 -8.44 8.09 -2.16
CA THR A 99 -8.79 7.95 -0.74
C THR A 99 -9.22 6.53 -0.35
N TYR A 100 -9.39 5.65 -1.35
CA TYR A 100 -10.26 4.48 -1.33
C TYR A 100 -11.73 4.85 -1.03
N ARG A 101 -12.66 4.00 -1.46
CA ARG A 101 -14.10 4.17 -1.19
C ARG A 101 -14.50 3.75 0.22
N SER A 102 -13.66 2.95 0.87
CA SER A 102 -13.92 2.28 2.15
C SER A 102 -12.73 2.50 3.07
N VAL A 103 -13.01 2.78 4.35
CA VAL A 103 -11.98 2.82 5.40
C VAL A 103 -11.89 1.49 6.13
N GLY A 104 -10.86 1.33 6.93
CA GLY A 104 -10.57 0.11 7.68
C GLY A 104 -9.89 -0.92 6.80
N TRP A 105 -10.00 -2.19 7.20
CA TRP A 105 -9.35 -3.30 6.51
C TRP A 105 -10.09 -3.72 5.23
N ALA A 106 -10.10 -2.84 4.24
CA ALA A 106 -10.91 -2.95 3.02
C ALA A 106 -10.06 -3.11 1.75
N LEU A 107 -9.00 -3.94 1.81
CA LEU A 107 -8.04 -4.15 0.72
C LEU A 107 -8.70 -4.47 -0.63
N ALA A 108 -9.78 -5.27 -0.64
CA ALA A 108 -10.47 -5.63 -1.87
C ALA A 108 -11.12 -4.43 -2.57
N ASP A 109 -11.53 -3.41 -1.82
CA ASP A 109 -12.03 -2.16 -2.39
C ASP A 109 -10.87 -1.28 -2.84
N ALA A 110 -9.82 -1.17 -2.03
CA ALA A 110 -8.60 -0.42 -2.37
C ALA A 110 -7.98 -0.87 -3.70
N VAL A 111 -7.84 -2.19 -3.91
CA VAL A 111 -7.34 -2.77 -5.18
C VAL A 111 -8.21 -2.37 -6.37
N LYS A 112 -9.54 -2.37 -6.21
CA LYS A 112 -10.46 -1.95 -7.28
C LYS A 112 -10.36 -0.46 -7.57
N ASP A 113 -10.15 0.35 -6.54
CA ASP A 113 -10.03 1.81 -6.67
C ASP A 113 -8.73 2.20 -7.38
N ILE A 114 -7.62 1.54 -7.06
CA ILE A 114 -6.34 1.65 -7.81
C ILE A 114 -6.52 1.30 -9.29
N GLU A 115 -7.29 0.26 -9.59
CA GLU A 115 -7.57 -0.11 -10.98
C GLU A 115 -8.56 0.84 -11.68
N ASN A 116 -9.47 1.49 -10.94
CA ASN A 116 -10.36 2.52 -11.48
C ASN A 116 -9.55 3.74 -11.93
N ILE A 117 -8.64 4.25 -11.08
CA ILE A 117 -7.81 5.40 -11.41
C ILE A 117 -6.88 5.11 -12.59
N ARG A 118 -6.29 3.91 -12.67
CA ARG A 118 -5.46 3.53 -13.84
C ARG A 118 -6.28 3.54 -15.13
N ARG A 119 -7.47 2.94 -15.12
CA ARG A 119 -8.36 2.95 -16.30
C ARG A 119 -8.83 4.36 -16.64
N HIS A 120 -9.10 5.19 -15.65
CA HIS A 120 -9.45 6.60 -15.85
C HIS A 120 -8.31 7.36 -16.52
N PHE A 121 -7.09 7.21 -16.01
CA PHE A 121 -5.90 7.81 -16.59
C PHE A 121 -5.77 7.45 -18.08
N ILE A 122 -5.89 6.16 -18.42
CA ILE A 122 -5.77 5.69 -19.81
C ILE A 122 -6.85 6.33 -20.71
N ARG A 123 -8.10 6.40 -20.24
CA ARG A 123 -9.19 7.03 -21.00
C ARG A 123 -8.94 8.53 -21.23
N ARG A 124 -8.33 9.22 -20.26
CA ARG A 124 -8.23 10.69 -20.25
C ARG A 124 -6.95 11.23 -20.89
N TYR A 125 -5.83 10.53 -20.68
CA TYR A 125 -4.47 10.97 -21.05
C TYR A 125 -3.78 10.02 -22.03
N GLY A 126 -4.39 8.87 -22.33
CA GLY A 126 -3.79 7.82 -23.16
C GLY A 126 -3.00 6.79 -22.34
N LYS A 127 -2.58 5.71 -22.99
CA LYS A 127 -1.82 4.63 -22.35
C LYS A 127 -0.40 5.12 -22.00
N PRO A 128 0.05 5.04 -20.73
CA PRO A 128 1.43 5.32 -20.36
C PRO A 128 2.41 4.36 -21.05
N MET A 129 3.64 4.82 -21.27
CA MET A 129 4.76 3.96 -21.67
C MET A 129 5.14 2.99 -20.55
N HIS A 130 5.09 3.47 -19.30
CA HIS A 130 5.35 2.68 -18.11
C HIS A 130 4.32 2.99 -17.02
N THR A 131 3.81 1.96 -16.35
CA THR A 131 2.89 2.09 -15.22
C THR A 131 3.47 1.37 -14.01
N TYR A 132 3.72 2.12 -12.95
CA TYR A 132 4.23 1.60 -11.68
C TYR A 132 3.24 1.85 -10.55
N ILE A 133 3.34 1.03 -9.50
CA ILE A 133 2.59 1.20 -8.27
C ILE A 133 3.51 1.14 -7.05
N TRP A 134 3.23 1.98 -6.06
CA TRP A 134 3.90 1.96 -4.77
C TRP A 134 2.90 2.28 -3.67
N GLY A 135 3.01 1.60 -2.52
CA GLY A 135 2.37 2.02 -1.28
C GLY A 135 3.16 1.64 -0.04
N HIS A 136 2.73 2.17 1.12
CA HIS A 136 3.31 1.85 2.43
C HIS A 136 2.27 1.22 3.37
N SER A 137 2.70 0.35 4.30
CA SER A 137 1.84 -0.25 5.32
C SER A 137 0.64 -1.00 4.67
N GLU A 138 -0.61 -0.56 4.88
CA GLU A 138 -1.76 -1.10 4.14
C GLU A 138 -1.58 -1.00 2.63
N GLY A 139 -1.17 0.17 2.14
CA GLY A 139 -0.90 0.39 0.73
C GLY A 139 0.23 -0.48 0.17
N GLY A 140 1.13 -0.97 1.03
CA GLY A 140 2.12 -1.98 0.66
C GLY A 140 1.46 -3.31 0.28
N MET A 141 0.47 -3.79 1.05
CA MET A 141 -0.29 -4.99 0.65
C MET A 141 -1.21 -4.73 -0.54
N VAL A 142 -1.78 -3.53 -0.66
CA VAL A 142 -2.55 -3.18 -1.86
C VAL A 142 -1.64 -3.26 -3.09
N THR A 143 -0.40 -2.80 -2.97
CA THR A 143 0.63 -2.90 -4.01
C THR A 143 0.99 -4.34 -4.35
N GLU A 144 1.22 -5.19 -3.34
CA GLU A 144 1.43 -6.64 -3.53
C GLU A 144 0.23 -7.28 -4.23
N ALA A 145 -0.98 -7.04 -3.73
CA ALA A 145 -2.21 -7.63 -4.27
C ALA A 145 -2.47 -7.20 -5.72
N VAL A 146 -2.24 -5.94 -6.06
CA VAL A 146 -2.36 -5.45 -7.44
C VAL A 146 -1.33 -6.13 -8.36
N ALA A 147 -0.08 -6.26 -7.91
CA ALA A 147 0.96 -6.93 -8.69
C ALA A 147 0.64 -8.43 -8.92
N GLU A 148 0.08 -9.12 -7.91
CA GLU A 148 -0.32 -10.52 -8.00
C GLU A 148 -1.56 -10.74 -8.87
N LEU A 149 -2.58 -9.88 -8.73
CA LEU A 149 -3.85 -10.00 -9.46
C LEU A 149 -3.74 -9.50 -10.91
N PHE A 150 -2.81 -8.59 -11.20
CA PHE A 150 -2.64 -7.96 -12.50
C PHE A 150 -1.18 -8.02 -13.01
N PRO A 151 -0.60 -9.22 -13.18
CA PRO A 151 0.84 -9.43 -13.42
C PRO A 151 1.37 -8.87 -14.75
N HIS A 152 0.50 -8.44 -15.65
CA HIS A 152 0.85 -7.87 -16.96
C HIS A 152 0.36 -6.42 -17.15
N THR A 153 -0.19 -5.82 -16.09
CA THR A 153 -0.76 -4.48 -16.14
C THR A 153 0.21 -3.40 -15.66
N TYR A 154 1.14 -3.77 -14.78
CA TYR A 154 2.13 -2.89 -14.18
C TYR A 154 3.54 -3.35 -14.57
N ASP A 155 4.40 -2.40 -14.90
CA ASP A 155 5.81 -2.65 -15.23
C ASP A 155 6.69 -2.83 -13.99
N GLY A 156 6.20 -2.40 -12.83
CA GLY A 156 6.86 -2.62 -11.54
C GLY A 156 6.00 -2.22 -10.35
N ALA A 157 6.31 -2.82 -9.21
CA ALA A 157 5.63 -2.61 -7.95
C ALA A 157 6.65 -2.46 -6.82
N LEU A 158 6.42 -1.52 -5.91
CA LEU A 158 7.26 -1.27 -4.75
C LEU A 158 6.38 -1.38 -3.49
N PRO A 159 6.31 -2.52 -2.79
CA PRO A 159 5.55 -2.61 -1.55
C PRO A 159 6.42 -2.28 -0.33
N PHE A 160 6.24 -1.11 0.29
CA PHE A 160 6.99 -0.74 1.49
C PHE A 160 6.28 -1.12 2.78
N CYS A 161 7.04 -1.72 3.70
CA CYS A 161 6.57 -2.08 5.05
C CYS A 161 5.24 -2.85 5.04
N ALA A 162 4.99 -3.64 3.99
CA ALA A 162 3.78 -4.43 3.85
C ALA A 162 3.84 -5.60 4.85
N PRO A 163 2.77 -5.89 5.61
CA PRO A 163 2.69 -7.12 6.40
C PRO A 163 2.36 -8.33 5.50
N GLY A 164 3.16 -8.53 4.43
CA GLY A 164 2.96 -9.51 3.35
C GLY A 164 3.13 -10.96 3.79
N ALA A 165 3.86 -11.23 4.88
CA ALA A 165 3.97 -12.58 5.47
C ALA A 165 2.69 -13.06 6.20
N GLY A 166 1.63 -12.24 6.21
CA GLY A 166 0.33 -12.58 6.76
C GLY A 166 -0.17 -11.54 7.76
N ALA A 167 -0.76 -10.46 7.25
CA ALA A 167 -1.31 -9.36 8.06
C ALA A 167 -2.26 -9.83 9.15
N ARG A 168 -3.17 -10.75 8.84
CA ARG A 168 -4.10 -11.31 9.84
C ARG A 168 -3.35 -11.94 11.02
N ARG A 169 -2.33 -12.78 10.76
CA ARG A 169 -1.52 -13.38 11.83
C ARG A 169 -0.74 -12.34 12.63
N ASN A 170 -0.20 -11.32 11.96
CA ASN A 170 0.51 -10.23 12.62
C ASN A 170 -0.42 -9.46 13.59
N PHE A 171 -1.64 -9.15 13.16
CA PHE A 171 -2.61 -8.43 14.00
C PHE A 171 -3.27 -9.32 15.06
N ASP A 172 -3.49 -10.60 14.77
CA ASP A 172 -3.97 -11.59 15.74
C ASP A 172 -2.99 -11.69 16.92
N GLY A 173 -1.67 -11.72 16.67
CA GLY A 173 -0.68 -11.71 17.74
C GLY A 173 -0.72 -10.46 18.63
N GLY A 174 -0.98 -9.28 18.03
CA GLY A 174 -1.20 -8.05 18.80
C GLY A 174 -2.47 -8.09 19.65
N PHE A 175 -3.55 -8.66 19.10
CA PHE A 175 -4.78 -8.89 19.84
C PHE A 175 -4.59 -9.87 21.00
N ASP A 176 -3.92 -10.99 20.76
CA ASP A 176 -3.62 -12.01 21.77
C ASP A 176 -2.80 -11.41 22.92
N LEU A 177 -1.76 -10.63 22.60
CA LEU A 177 -0.97 -9.92 23.60
C LEU A 177 -1.83 -8.95 24.43
N ARG A 178 -2.71 -8.17 23.77
CA ARG A 178 -3.61 -7.25 24.45
C ARG A 178 -4.56 -7.98 25.39
N ALA A 179 -5.12 -9.11 24.96
CA ALA A 179 -6.04 -9.92 25.75
C ALA A 179 -5.34 -10.55 26.98
N ILE A 180 -4.13 -11.11 26.80
CA ILE A 180 -3.32 -11.66 27.89
C ILE A 180 -2.97 -10.57 28.90
N TYR A 181 -2.54 -9.39 28.43
CA TYR A 181 -2.24 -8.26 29.31
C TYR A 181 -3.46 -7.87 30.15
N GLU A 182 -4.64 -7.82 29.53
CA GLU A 182 -5.89 -7.49 30.22
C GLU A 182 -6.22 -8.49 31.33
N TYR A 183 -6.04 -9.78 31.04
CA TYR A 183 -6.26 -10.86 32.00
C TYR A 183 -5.27 -10.80 33.18
N VAL A 184 -3.97 -10.61 32.90
CA VAL A 184 -2.91 -10.62 33.92
C VAL A 184 -2.93 -9.35 34.78
N CYS A 185 -3.13 -8.19 34.17
CA CYS A 185 -3.00 -6.89 34.84
C CYS A 185 -4.32 -6.32 35.35
N GLY A 186 -5.45 -7.02 35.17
CA GLY A 186 -6.77 -6.54 35.60
C GLY A 186 -7.30 -5.36 34.76
N GLY A 187 -6.90 -5.28 33.49
CA GLY A 187 -7.29 -4.23 32.56
C GLY A 187 -6.24 -3.14 32.32
N CYS A 188 -6.50 -2.27 31.36
CA CYS A 188 -5.73 -1.03 31.14
C CYS A 188 -6.61 0.16 31.58
N PRO A 189 -6.22 0.94 32.60
CA PRO A 189 -7.06 1.99 33.19
C PRO A 189 -7.60 3.03 32.21
N THR A 190 -6.94 3.26 31.07
CA THR A 190 -7.31 4.27 30.07
C THR A 190 -7.78 3.69 28.73
N HIS A 191 -7.72 2.37 28.53
CA HIS A 191 -8.04 1.71 27.26
C HIS A 191 -8.76 0.39 27.50
N THR A 192 -10.01 0.45 27.97
CA THR A 192 -10.86 -0.72 28.14
C THR A 192 -11.32 -1.28 26.80
N PHE A 193 -11.10 -2.59 26.59
CA PHE A 193 -11.66 -3.29 25.44
C PHE A 193 -13.18 -3.41 25.65
N SER A 194 -13.97 -2.51 25.05
CA SER A 194 -15.43 -2.60 25.16
C SER A 194 -15.93 -3.85 24.43
N ALA A 195 -16.46 -4.82 25.17
CA ALA A 195 -16.94 -6.11 24.65
C ALA A 195 -18.02 -6.01 23.54
N THR A 196 -18.55 -4.80 23.29
CA THR A 196 -19.46 -4.48 22.18
C THR A 196 -18.79 -4.72 20.82
N SER A 197 -17.50 -4.41 20.66
CA SER A 197 -16.74 -4.65 19.42
C SER A 197 -16.47 -6.14 19.18
N ALA A 198 -16.22 -6.92 20.23
CA ALA A 198 -16.03 -8.37 20.12
C ALA A 198 -17.33 -9.15 19.86
N ARG A 199 -18.49 -8.63 20.28
CA ARG A 199 -19.82 -9.20 19.94
C ARG A 199 -20.24 -8.89 18.51
N LEU A 200 -19.93 -7.69 18.02
CA LEU A 200 -20.13 -7.31 16.61
C LEU A 200 -19.23 -8.11 15.66
N ALA A 201 -17.95 -8.29 16.00
CA ALA A 201 -17.03 -9.12 15.22
C ALA A 201 -17.45 -10.60 15.17
N ARG A 202 -17.93 -11.16 16.29
CA ARG A 202 -18.49 -12.53 16.31
C ARG A 202 -19.80 -12.67 15.54
N ARG A 203 -20.67 -11.65 15.58
CA ARG A 203 -21.91 -11.65 14.78
C ARG A 203 -21.61 -11.56 13.28
N ALA A 204 -20.69 -10.68 12.87
CA ALA A 204 -20.28 -10.54 11.47
C ALA A 204 -19.62 -11.81 10.91
N ALA A 205 -18.83 -12.52 11.71
CA ALA A 205 -18.25 -13.81 11.33
C ALA A 205 -19.29 -14.95 11.26
N SER A 206 -20.40 -14.85 12.02
CA SER A 206 -21.45 -15.86 12.02
C SER A 206 -22.48 -15.72 10.88
N THR A 207 -22.59 -14.55 10.26
CA THR A 207 -23.53 -14.30 9.14
C THR A 207 -22.97 -14.65 7.76
N THR A 208 -21.65 -14.80 7.61
CA THR A 208 -20.99 -15.21 6.36
C THR A 208 -20.21 -16.49 6.57
N TRP A 209 -20.90 -17.63 6.67
CA TRP A 209 -20.50 -18.94 6.13
C TRP A 209 -21.45 -20.03 6.66
N THR A 210 -22.57 -20.23 5.96
CA THR A 210 -23.21 -21.57 5.91
C THR A 210 -22.76 -22.26 4.63
N ALA A 211 -21.47 -22.60 4.55
CA ALA A 211 -21.03 -23.58 3.57
C ALA A 211 -21.58 -24.95 3.98
N ARG A 212 -22.45 -25.53 3.16
CA ARG A 212 -22.90 -26.92 3.30
C ARG A 212 -21.66 -27.83 3.39
N PRO A 213 -21.58 -28.75 4.36
CA PRO A 213 -20.46 -29.67 4.43
C PRO A 213 -20.51 -30.62 3.23
N VAL A 214 -19.53 -30.50 2.33
CA VAL A 214 -19.24 -31.53 1.32
C VAL A 214 -18.47 -32.64 2.02
N ARG A 215 -19.00 -33.87 1.97
CA ARG A 215 -18.32 -35.07 2.49
C ARG A 215 -16.93 -35.18 1.85
N PRO A 216 -15.85 -35.39 2.63
CA PRO A 216 -14.54 -35.59 2.05
C PRO A 216 -14.51 -36.90 1.25
N ALA A 217 -14.16 -36.82 -0.03
CA ALA A 217 -13.81 -37.98 -0.83
C ALA A 217 -12.56 -38.66 -0.23
N ALA A 218 -12.52 -39.99 -0.29
CA ALA A 218 -11.44 -40.81 0.27
C ALA A 218 -10.07 -40.39 -0.29
N ARG A 219 -9.09 -40.19 0.61
CA ARG A 219 -7.71 -39.86 0.26
C ARG A 219 -7.03 -41.03 -0.48
N PRO A 220 -6.34 -40.80 -1.61
CA PRO A 220 -5.41 -41.78 -2.15
C PRO A 220 -4.19 -41.92 -1.22
N ARG A 221 -3.64 -43.14 -1.12
CA ARG A 221 -2.46 -43.46 -0.29
C ARG A 221 -1.22 -42.67 -0.76
N PRO A 222 -0.37 -42.18 0.15
CA PRO A 222 0.84 -41.45 -0.23
C PRO A 222 1.95 -42.40 -0.72
N HIS A 223 2.56 -42.05 -1.86
CA HIS A 223 3.80 -42.65 -2.35
C HIS A 223 4.97 -42.25 -1.43
N ARG A 224 5.82 -43.22 -1.09
CA ARG A 224 7.04 -43.01 -0.29
C ARG A 224 8.13 -42.32 -1.13
N HIS A 225 8.61 -41.17 -0.69
CA HIS A 225 9.90 -40.60 -1.09
C HIS A 225 10.89 -40.60 0.10
N PRO A 226 12.21 -40.68 -0.16
CA PRO A 226 13.21 -40.96 0.86
C PRO A 226 13.47 -39.77 1.79
N ARG A 227 13.70 -40.07 3.07
CA ARG A 227 14.08 -39.10 4.11
C ARG A 227 15.47 -38.53 3.84
N MET A 228 15.60 -37.22 3.71
CA MET A 228 16.85 -36.49 3.93
C MET A 228 16.74 -35.80 5.29
N GLY A 229 17.64 -36.17 6.21
CA GLY A 229 17.68 -35.65 7.56
C GLY A 229 18.49 -34.37 7.65
N SER A 230 17.95 -33.36 8.32
CA SER A 230 18.72 -32.31 8.98
C SER A 230 18.02 -31.96 10.28
N ARG A 231 18.68 -32.30 11.39
CA ARG A 231 18.32 -31.87 12.74
C ARG A 231 18.70 -30.39 12.86
N VAL A 232 17.73 -29.52 13.10
CA VAL A 232 17.99 -28.16 13.56
C VAL A 232 17.76 -28.15 15.07
N ASN A 233 18.85 -27.92 15.81
CA ASN A 233 18.89 -27.78 17.25
C ASN A 233 18.31 -26.41 17.63
N VAL A 234 17.27 -26.36 18.46
CA VAL A 234 16.79 -25.11 19.07
C VAL A 234 17.35 -25.07 20.50
N PRO A 235 18.21 -24.11 20.87
CA PRO A 235 18.68 -24.00 22.24
C PRO A 235 17.56 -23.48 23.15
N THR A 236 17.26 -24.26 24.18
CA THR A 236 16.42 -23.91 25.32
C THR A 236 17.11 -22.83 26.15
N PHE A 237 16.50 -21.66 26.30
CA PHE A 237 16.82 -20.73 27.40
C PHE A 237 15.57 -20.54 28.25
N CYS A 238 15.43 -21.45 29.22
CA CYS A 238 14.62 -21.21 30.41
C CYS A 238 15.59 -20.86 31.53
N SER A 239 15.55 -19.63 32.05
CA SER A 239 15.93 -19.41 33.45
C SER A 239 15.22 -18.18 34.02
N ALA A 240 14.27 -18.49 34.90
CA ALA A 240 13.85 -17.81 36.12
C ALA A 240 13.98 -16.27 36.23
N ALA A 241 12.83 -15.63 36.43
CA ALA A 241 12.71 -14.53 37.39
C ALA A 241 11.54 -14.83 38.33
N ARG A 242 11.87 -15.09 39.60
CA ARG A 242 10.91 -15.17 40.71
C ARG A 242 10.38 -13.77 41.00
N ILE A 243 9.08 -13.65 41.15
CA ILE A 243 8.42 -12.46 41.70
C ILE A 243 8.34 -12.68 43.21
N THR A 244 8.98 -11.79 43.98
CA THR A 244 8.64 -11.53 45.38
C THR A 244 7.48 -10.56 45.44
#